data_AF-A0A7R9QUN3-F1
#
_entry.id   AF-A0A7R9QUN3-F1
#
_cell.length_a   1.000
_cell.length_b   1.000
_cell.length_c   1.000
_cell.angle_alpha   90.00
_cell.angle_beta   90.00
_cell.angle_gamma   90.00
#
_symmetry.space_group_name_H-M   'P 1'
#
loop_
_entity.id
_entity.type
_entity.pdbx_description
1 polymer ?
#
loop_
_entity_poly.entity_id
_entity_poly.type
_entity_poly.pdbx_seq_one_letter_code
_entity_poly.pdbx_strand_id
1 'polypeptide(L)'
;MTELVQDVCPSVSDWVARSEALDPYGNKLTIVQRIPINGTVINQYFYETFCSYDVDSYGYDNNNGNHMTPQCRGIDKKVWSSRCRENYIWTYGKVITNTGDIGWSVIAIRGSCGCGIWPAHRTNEVMGVGRGRRVSPNQVNAEDNHLLVDPFF
;
A
#
# COMPACT_ATOMS: atom_id res chain seq x y z
N MET A 1 4.34 -9.85 30.05
CA MET A 1 3.56 -10.92 29.40
C MET A 1 3.78 -10.73 27.91
N THR A 2 4.76 -11.41 27.33
CA THR A 2 5.01 -11.37 25.88
C THR A 2 3.89 -12.13 25.21
N GLU A 3 3.06 -11.43 24.44
CA GLU A 3 2.10 -12.08 23.54
C GLU A 3 2.85 -13.03 22.61
N LEU A 4 2.42 -14.30 22.57
CA LEU A 4 2.95 -15.32 21.66
C LEU A 4 2.30 -15.24 20.26
N VAL A 5 1.49 -14.22 20.02
CA VAL A 5 0.79 -14.00 18.75
C VAL A 5 1.58 -12.98 17.96
N GLN A 6 1.87 -13.32 16.70
CA GLN A 6 2.62 -12.47 15.79
C GLN A 6 1.80 -12.25 14.52
N ASP A 7 1.68 -10.99 14.12
CA ASP A 7 1.02 -10.65 12.87
C ASP A 7 1.79 -11.16 11.67
N VAL A 8 1.04 -11.69 10.69
CA VAL A 8 1.57 -12.10 9.38
C VAL A 8 2.20 -10.92 8.65
N CYS A 9 1.57 -9.75 8.76
CA CYS A 9 2.05 -8.48 8.25
C CYS A 9 1.95 -7.45 9.38
N PRO A 10 3.06 -7.07 10.03
CA PRO A 10 3.07 -6.05 11.06
C PRO A 10 2.46 -4.75 10.56
N SER A 11 1.77 -4.04 11.45
CA SER A 11 1.21 -2.74 11.14
C SER A 11 1.35 -1.77 12.30
N VAL A 12 1.28 -0.49 11.99
CA VAL A 12 1.29 0.61 12.96
C VAL A 12 0.17 1.56 12.62
N SER A 13 -0.54 2.09 13.62
CA SER A 13 -1.61 3.06 13.41
C SER A 13 -1.26 4.41 14.02
N ASP A 14 -1.63 5.50 13.35
CA ASP A 14 -1.40 6.87 13.84
C ASP A 14 -2.44 7.87 13.31
N TRP A 15 -2.55 9.02 13.97
CA TRP A 15 -3.36 10.16 13.54
C TRP A 15 -2.59 11.01 12.54
N VAL A 16 -3.00 10.97 11.27
CA VAL A 16 -2.28 11.60 10.16
C VAL A 16 -3.02 12.81 9.61
N ALA A 17 -2.28 13.91 9.45
CA ALA A 17 -2.73 15.06 8.67
C ALA A 17 -2.45 14.82 7.19
N ARG A 18 -3.50 14.82 6.37
CA ARG A 18 -3.37 14.72 4.91
C ARG A 18 -3.58 16.08 4.26
N SER A 19 -2.85 16.34 3.18
CA SER A 19 -3.13 17.46 2.25
C SER A 19 -3.97 17.02 1.06
N GLU A 20 -3.93 15.73 0.71
CA GLU A 20 -4.52 15.18 -0.49
C GLU A 20 -5.06 13.77 -0.24
N ALA A 21 -6.09 13.38 -0.98
CA ALA A 21 -6.61 12.02 -1.00
C ALA A 21 -7.24 11.71 -2.37
N LEU A 22 -7.65 10.46 -2.57
CA LEU A 22 -8.35 10.03 -3.78
C LEU A 22 -9.81 9.77 -3.46
N ASP A 23 -10.70 10.10 -4.38
CA ASP A 23 -12.11 9.68 -4.32
C ASP A 23 -12.29 8.24 -4.85
N PRO A 24 -13.51 7.66 -4.73
CA PRO A 24 -13.81 6.33 -5.29
C PRO A 24 -13.66 6.19 -6.80
N TYR A 25 -13.57 7.29 -7.53
CA TYR A 25 -13.38 7.32 -8.98
C TYR A 25 -11.90 7.51 -9.35
N GLY A 26 -11.00 7.56 -8.37
CA GLY A 26 -9.56 7.78 -8.57
C GLY A 26 -9.17 9.24 -8.78
N ASN A 27 -10.09 10.20 -8.63
CA ASN A 27 -9.76 11.61 -8.75
C ASN A 27 -9.04 12.10 -7.49
N LYS A 28 -8.01 12.92 -7.71
CA LYS A 28 -7.26 13.56 -6.65
C LYS A 28 -8.04 14.75 -6.08
N LEU A 29 -8.24 14.74 -4.77
CA LEU A 29 -8.91 15.79 -4.00
C LEU A 29 -7.93 16.46 -3.04
N THR A 30 -8.11 17.76 -2.82
CA THR A 30 -7.36 18.50 -1.79
C THR A 30 -8.12 18.46 -0.47
N ILE A 31 -7.46 18.08 0.62
CA ILE A 31 -8.03 17.98 1.96
C ILE A 31 -7.99 19.33 2.66
N VAL A 32 -9.12 19.73 3.25
CA VAL A 32 -9.23 20.92 4.09
C VAL A 32 -8.81 20.55 5.52
N GLN A 33 -7.54 20.79 5.83
CA GLN A 33 -6.96 20.46 7.13
C GLN A 33 -7.53 21.27 8.29
N ARG A 34 -7.94 22.52 8.05
CA ARG A 34 -8.45 23.44 9.07
C ARG A 34 -9.89 23.82 8.74
N ILE A 35 -10.82 23.39 9.57
CA ILE A 35 -12.25 23.56 9.34
C ILE A 35 -12.79 24.57 10.36
N PRO A 36 -13.30 25.74 9.92
CA PRO A 36 -13.99 26.66 10.80
C PRO A 36 -15.39 26.11 11.14
N ILE A 37 -15.69 25.96 12.43
CA ILE A 37 -16.97 25.56 12.96
C ILE A 37 -17.33 26.49 14.12
N ASN A 38 -18.43 27.24 13.99
CA ASN A 38 -18.96 28.12 15.04
C ASN A 38 -17.92 29.06 15.66
N GLY A 39 -17.09 29.70 14.84
CA GLY A 39 -16.04 30.63 15.29
C GLY A 39 -14.77 29.97 15.85
N THR A 40 -14.72 28.64 15.91
CA THR A 40 -13.53 27.86 16.29
C THR A 40 -12.96 27.16 15.06
N VAL A 41 -11.64 27.01 14.99
CA VAL A 41 -10.98 26.22 13.94
C VAL A 41 -10.58 24.88 14.50
N ILE A 42 -11.06 23.79 13.89
CA ILE A 42 -10.65 22.43 14.20
C ILE A 42 -9.68 21.91 13.14
N ASN A 43 -8.77 21.02 13.54
CA ASN A 43 -7.89 20.31 12.62
C ASN A 43 -8.49 18.95 12.24
N GLN A 44 -8.47 18.64 10.95
CA GLN A 44 -8.88 17.35 10.41
C GLN A 44 -7.66 16.42 10.34
N TYR A 45 -7.80 15.25 10.98
CA TYR A 45 -6.85 14.14 10.95
C TYR A 45 -7.59 12.85 10.60
N PHE A 46 -6.85 11.86 10.13
CA PHE A 46 -7.37 10.54 9.84
C PHE A 46 -6.58 9.52 10.65
N TYR A 47 -7.28 8.60 11.31
CA TYR A 47 -6.62 7.47 11.96
C TYR A 47 -6.31 6.42 10.89
N GLU A 48 -5.03 6.32 10.53
CA GLU A 48 -4.56 5.45 9.47
C GLU A 48 -3.71 4.32 10.01
N THR A 49 -3.76 3.17 9.33
CA THR A 49 -2.92 2.00 9.64
C THR A 49 -1.99 1.70 8.47
N PHE A 50 -0.69 1.73 8.73
CA PHE A 50 0.40 1.51 7.79
C PHE A 50 0.97 0.11 7.98
N CYS A 51 1.45 -0.50 6.89
CA CYS A 51 2.33 -1.66 7.02
C CYS A 51 3.62 -1.25 7.73
N SER A 52 3.96 -1.95 8.81
CA SER A 52 5.22 -1.76 9.53
C SER A 52 6.29 -2.66 8.92
N TYR A 53 7.48 -2.09 8.72
CA TYR A 53 8.61 -2.74 8.09
C TYR A 53 9.71 -2.98 9.13
N ASP A 54 9.70 -4.16 9.72
CA ASP A 54 10.84 -4.59 10.53
C ASP A 54 12.03 -4.91 9.62
N VAL A 55 13.23 -4.52 10.04
CA VAL A 55 14.48 -4.68 9.27
C VAL A 55 14.76 -6.14 8.90
N ASP A 56 14.21 -7.09 9.67
CA ASP A 56 14.33 -8.53 9.43
C ASP A 56 13.39 -9.06 8.33
N SER A 57 12.46 -8.23 7.85
CA SER A 57 11.49 -8.58 6.79
C SER A 57 11.98 -8.23 5.38
N TYR A 58 13.12 -7.55 5.27
CA TYR A 58 13.86 -7.47 4.02
C TYR A 58 14.35 -8.88 3.67
N GLY A 59 13.68 -9.52 2.72
CA GLY A 59 14.32 -10.58 1.97
C GLY A 59 15.60 -9.99 1.40
N TYR A 60 16.75 -10.51 1.81
CA TYR A 60 18.06 -10.09 1.32
C TYR A 60 18.12 -10.26 -0.20
N ASP A 61 17.80 -9.20 -0.93
CA ASP A 61 18.21 -9.00 -2.32
C ASP A 61 19.12 -7.77 -2.33
N ASN A 62 20.42 -8.03 -2.45
CA ASN A 62 21.47 -7.02 -2.52
C ASN A 62 21.50 -6.24 -3.83
N ASN A 63 20.48 -6.33 -4.68
CA ASN A 63 20.51 -5.72 -5.99
C ASN A 63 19.57 -4.52 -6.02
N ASN A 64 20.19 -3.34 -5.96
CA ASN A 64 19.63 -2.03 -6.26
C ASN A 64 18.59 -1.49 -5.27
N GLY A 65 19.03 -0.95 -4.14
CA GLY A 65 18.58 0.31 -3.50
C GLY A 65 17.09 0.71 -3.43
N ASN A 66 16.17 -0.15 -3.84
CA ASN A 66 14.74 0.03 -3.87
C ASN A 66 14.19 -0.66 -2.64
N HIS A 67 13.46 0.10 -1.84
CA HIS A 67 12.83 -0.33 -0.60
C HIS A 67 11.88 -1.50 -0.89
N MET A 68 12.38 -2.74 -0.78
CA MET A 68 11.61 -3.93 -1.09
C MET A 68 10.54 -4.08 -0.01
N THR A 69 9.28 -4.15 -0.43
CA THR A 69 8.18 -4.43 0.50
C THR A 69 8.39 -5.77 1.21
N PRO A 70 8.03 -5.87 2.49
CA PRO A 70 8.22 -7.05 3.33
C PRO A 70 7.46 -8.26 2.78
N GLN A 71 8.06 -9.44 2.93
CA GLN A 71 7.37 -10.71 2.76
C GLN A 71 6.49 -11.00 3.98
N CYS A 72 5.36 -11.67 3.75
CA CYS A 72 4.50 -12.09 4.84
C CYS A 72 5.18 -13.16 5.71
N ARG A 73 4.98 -13.10 7.03
CA ARG A 73 5.48 -14.10 7.97
C ARG A 73 4.65 -15.39 7.91
N GLY A 74 5.28 -16.53 8.14
CA GLY A 74 4.61 -17.83 8.21
C GLY A 74 4.19 -18.45 6.86
N ILE A 75 4.56 -17.85 5.73
CA ILE A 75 4.27 -18.40 4.39
C ILE A 75 5.29 -19.47 3.99
N ASP A 76 4.80 -20.61 3.47
CA ASP A 76 5.65 -21.62 2.86
C ASP A 76 6.25 -21.12 1.53
N LYS A 77 7.49 -20.64 1.63
CA LYS A 77 8.24 -20.07 0.50
C LYS A 77 8.57 -21.07 -0.61
N LYS A 78 8.42 -22.38 -0.38
CA LYS A 78 8.66 -23.40 -1.41
C LYS A 78 7.59 -23.40 -2.50
N VAL A 79 6.38 -23.00 -2.13
CA VAL A 79 5.19 -23.05 -3.00
C VAL A 79 4.54 -21.69 -3.20
N TRP A 80 4.76 -20.73 -2.30
CA TRP A 80 4.15 -19.41 -2.34
C TRP A 80 5.17 -18.29 -2.24
N SER A 81 5.06 -17.32 -3.15
CA SER A 81 5.61 -15.99 -2.98
C SER A 81 4.59 -15.10 -2.27
N SER A 82 5.05 -14.15 -1.44
CA SER A 82 4.16 -13.30 -0.66
C SER A 82 4.67 -11.87 -0.49
N ARG A 83 3.75 -10.94 -0.23
CA ARG A 83 4.02 -9.51 -0.04
C ARG A 83 2.96 -8.88 0.84
N CYS A 84 3.38 -8.15 1.88
CA CYS A 84 2.45 -7.32 2.63
C CYS A 84 2.10 -6.06 1.82
N ARG A 85 0.82 -5.67 1.87
CA ARG A 85 0.27 -4.54 1.12
C ARG A 85 -0.66 -3.72 2.01
N GLU A 86 -0.62 -2.41 1.82
CA GLU A 86 -1.59 -1.51 2.45
C GLU A 86 -2.95 -1.70 1.79
N ASN A 87 -3.98 -1.91 2.60
CA ASN A 87 -5.36 -1.87 2.13
C ASN A 87 -5.96 -0.51 2.45
N TYR A 88 -6.74 0.02 1.52
CA TYR A 88 -7.41 1.29 1.65
C TYR A 88 -8.86 1.08 2.09
N ILE A 89 -9.37 2.03 2.87
CA ILE A 89 -10.76 2.11 3.28
C ILE A 89 -11.33 3.48 2.92
N TRP A 90 -12.65 3.53 2.78
CA TRP A 90 -13.38 4.76 2.47
C TRP A 90 -13.84 5.46 3.74
N THR A 91 -13.59 6.76 3.82
CA THR A 91 -14.09 7.61 4.90
C THR A 91 -14.51 8.98 4.39
N TYR A 92 -15.21 9.77 5.20
CA TYR A 92 -15.55 11.14 4.87
C TYR A 92 -14.42 12.11 5.23
N GLY A 93 -14.04 12.94 4.25
CA GLY A 93 -13.10 14.03 4.41
C GLY A 93 -13.73 15.36 4.00
N LYS A 94 -13.29 16.45 4.62
CA LYS A 94 -13.64 17.80 4.16
C LYS A 94 -12.64 18.16 3.08
N VAL A 95 -13.11 18.46 1.87
CA VAL A 95 -12.27 18.59 0.69
C VAL A 95 -12.61 19.84 -0.10
N ILE A 96 -11.69 20.22 -0.98
CA ILE A 96 -11.96 21.08 -2.13
C ILE A 96 -12.31 20.14 -3.30
N THR A 97 -13.51 20.26 -3.84
CA THR A 97 -13.99 19.47 -4.98
C THR A 97 -13.25 19.85 -6.26
N ASN A 98 -13.41 19.05 -7.30
CA ASN A 98 -12.91 19.38 -8.65
C ASN A 98 -13.51 20.67 -9.24
N THR A 99 -14.69 21.10 -8.76
CA THR A 99 -15.31 22.40 -9.11
C THR A 99 -14.73 23.58 -8.32
N GLY A 100 -13.86 23.32 -7.33
CA GLY A 100 -13.28 24.34 -6.45
C GLY A 100 -14.12 24.64 -5.20
N ASP A 101 -15.25 23.95 -5.01
CA ASP A 101 -16.14 24.15 -3.87
C ASP A 101 -15.66 23.39 -2.63
N ILE A 102 -15.94 23.92 -1.44
CA ILE A 102 -15.58 23.27 -0.18
C ILE A 102 -16.71 22.34 0.29
N GLY A 103 -16.53 21.03 0.05
CA GLY A 103 -17.53 20.00 0.26
C GLY A 103 -17.11 18.90 1.22
N TRP A 104 -18.05 18.00 1.53
CA TRP A 104 -17.72 16.69 2.08
C TRP A 104 -17.65 15.69 0.93
N SER A 105 -16.62 14.86 0.90
CA SER A 105 -16.49 13.79 -0.08
C SER A 105 -16.00 12.52 0.59
N VAL A 106 -16.23 11.39 -0.07
CA VAL A 106 -15.64 10.10 0.28
C VAL A 106 -14.20 10.10 -0.23
N ILE A 107 -13.27 9.67 0.63
CA ILE A 107 -11.84 9.62 0.35
C ILE A 107 -11.23 8.28 0.77
N ALA A 108 -10.20 7.84 0.06
CA ALA A 108 -9.39 6.68 0.42
C ALA A 108 -8.33 7.06 1.47
N ILE A 109 -8.29 6.31 2.57
CA ILE A 109 -7.22 6.35 3.58
C ILE A 109 -6.68 4.94 3.83
N ARG A 110 -5.48 4.82 4.38
CA ARG A 110 -4.90 3.50 4.71
C ARG A 110 -5.57 2.93 5.96
N GLY A 111 -6.12 1.73 5.85
CA GLY A 111 -6.93 1.12 6.91
C GLY A 111 -6.33 -0.13 7.55
N SER A 112 -5.51 -0.88 6.81
CA SER A 112 -4.86 -2.10 7.34
C SER A 112 -3.66 -2.53 6.49
N CYS A 113 -2.93 -3.52 6.99
CA CYS A 113 -1.90 -4.24 6.23
C CYS A 113 -2.35 -5.69 5.98
N GLY A 114 -2.48 -6.09 4.72
CA GLY A 114 -2.87 -7.45 4.32
C GLY A 114 -1.71 -8.22 3.69
N CYS A 115 -1.84 -9.56 3.63
CA CYS A 115 -0.89 -10.42 2.93
C CYS A 115 -1.45 -10.85 1.57
N GLY A 116 -0.75 -10.51 0.49
CA GLY A 116 -0.99 -11.09 -0.84
C GLY A 116 -0.05 -12.26 -1.10
N ILE A 117 -0.56 -13.36 -1.63
CA ILE A 117 0.22 -14.55 -2.03
C ILE A 117 0.01 -14.90 -3.51
N TRP A 118 1.02 -15.46 -4.14
CA TRP A 118 0.94 -16.03 -5.49
C TRP A 118 1.87 -17.23 -5.62
N PRO A 119 1.63 -18.17 -6.55
CA PRO A 119 2.49 -19.34 -6.71
C PRO A 119 3.95 -18.93 -6.91
N ALA A 120 4.85 -19.54 -6.14
CA ALA A 120 6.28 -19.44 -6.42
C ALA A 120 6.53 -20.16 -7.76
N HIS A 121 6.93 -19.43 -8.81
CA HIS A 121 7.43 -20.08 -10.01
C HIS A 121 8.57 -21.02 -9.61
N ARG A 122 8.49 -22.31 -9.98
CA ARG A 122 9.60 -23.26 -9.84
C ARG A 122 10.78 -22.78 -10.68
N THR A 123 11.63 -21.92 -10.13
CA THR A 123 12.99 -21.77 -10.62
C THR A 123 13.72 -23.06 -10.24
N ASN A 124 13.64 -24.08 -11.11
CA ASN A 124 14.54 -25.24 -11.27
C ASN A 124 13.82 -26.52 -11.72
N GLU A 125 13.04 -26.45 -12.80
CA GLU A 125 12.72 -27.68 -13.55
C GLU A 125 12.54 -27.48 -15.06
N VAL A 126 13.20 -26.48 -15.66
CA VAL A 126 13.59 -26.49 -17.08
C VAL A 126 14.90 -25.69 -17.26
N MET A 127 15.98 -26.10 -16.59
CA MET A 127 17.34 -25.85 -17.11
C MET A 127 17.73 -27.02 -18.03
N GLY A 128 16.80 -27.39 -18.91
CA GLY A 128 17.09 -28.15 -20.11
C GLY A 128 17.72 -27.18 -21.11
N VAL A 129 19.01 -27.38 -21.35
CA VAL A 129 19.82 -26.77 -22.42
C VAL A 129 18.97 -26.43 -23.66
N GLY A 130 18.82 -25.13 -23.94
CA GLY A 130 18.07 -24.63 -25.11
C GLY A 130 18.49 -23.20 -25.46
N ARG A 131 19.23 -23.06 -26.57
CA ARG A 131 19.81 -21.82 -27.10
C ARG A 131 18.79 -20.68 -27.26
N GLY A 132 19.15 -19.51 -26.71
CA GLY A 132 19.11 -18.23 -27.42
C GLY A 132 17.80 -17.44 -27.48
N ARG A 133 17.66 -16.43 -26.59
CA ARG A 133 17.48 -15.02 -26.98
C ARG A 133 17.70 -14.13 -25.75
N ARG A 134 18.71 -13.25 -25.83
CA ARG A 134 18.94 -12.18 -24.85
C ARG A 134 17.79 -11.18 -25.02
N VAL A 135 16.89 -11.08 -24.04
CA VAL A 135 16.00 -9.92 -23.92
C VAL A 135 16.72 -8.92 -23.02
N SER A 136 17.02 -7.76 -23.58
CA SER A 136 17.75 -6.66 -22.93
C SER A 136 16.96 -6.11 -21.74
N PRO A 137 17.60 -5.72 -20.62
CA PRO A 137 16.92 -5.31 -19.39
C PRO A 137 16.45 -3.84 -19.43
N ASN A 138 15.83 -3.41 -20.54
CA ASN A 138 15.48 -2.00 -20.77
C ASN A 138 14.02 -1.78 -21.20
N GLN A 139 13.08 -2.53 -20.63
CA GLN A 139 11.64 -2.26 -20.73
C GLN A 139 10.92 -2.80 -19.48
N VAL A 140 11.24 -2.29 -18.29
CA VAL A 140 10.27 -2.30 -17.18
C VAL A 140 9.75 -0.86 -17.13
N ASN A 141 8.67 -0.63 -17.86
CA ASN A 141 8.00 0.65 -17.86
C ASN A 141 7.57 0.96 -16.42
N ALA A 142 7.94 2.15 -15.96
CA ALA A 142 7.59 2.70 -14.67
C ALA A 142 6.11 3.12 -14.63
N GLU A 143 5.19 2.18 -14.89
CA GLU A 143 3.75 2.46 -15.02
C GLU A 143 2.84 1.55 -14.18
N ASP A 144 3.39 0.75 -13.25
CA ASP A 144 2.57 -0.06 -12.31
C ASP A 144 2.47 0.56 -10.90
N ASN A 145 2.44 1.89 -10.84
CA ASN A 145 1.94 2.65 -9.68
C ASN A 145 0.51 3.17 -9.93
N HIS A 146 -0.22 2.55 -10.86
CA HIS A 146 -1.65 2.79 -10.96
C HIS A 146 -2.32 2.08 -9.80
N LEU A 147 -2.84 2.88 -8.89
CA LEU A 147 -3.71 2.45 -7.80
C LEU A 147 -4.76 1.49 -8.36
N LEU A 148 -4.58 0.20 -8.06
CA LEU A 148 -5.67 -0.76 -8.06
C LEU A 148 -6.52 -0.42 -6.85
N VAL A 149 -7.34 0.62 -6.99
CA VAL A 149 -8.61 0.68 -6.26
C VAL A 149 -9.39 -0.53 -6.72
N ASP A 150 -9.37 -1.60 -5.92
CA ASP A 150 -10.29 -2.71 -6.12
C ASP A 150 -11.71 -2.13 -6.08
N PRO A 151 -12.50 -2.20 -7.18
CA PRO A 151 -13.84 -1.62 -7.23
C PRO A 151 -14.88 -2.46 -6.47
N PHE A 152 -14.42 -3.42 -5.66
CA PHE A 152 -15.24 -4.36 -4.90
C PHE A 152 -14.84 -4.40 -3.43
N PHE A 153 -14.68 -3.23 -2.79
CA PHE A 153 -14.97 -3.03 -1.37
C PHE A 153 -15.40 -1.58 -1.11
#